data_AF-A0A925TX88-F1
#
_entry.id   AF-A0A925TX88-F1
#
_cell.length_a   1.000
_cell.length_b   1.000
_cell.length_c   1.000
_cell.angle_alpha   90.00
_cell.angle_beta   90.00
_cell.angle_gamma   90.00
#
_symmetry.space_group_name_H-M   'P 1'
#
loop_
_entity.id
_entity.type
_entity.pdbx_description
1 polymer ?
#
loop_
_entity_poly.entity_id
_entity_poly.type
_entity_poly.pdbx_seq_one_letter_code
_entity_poly.pdbx_strand_id
1 'polypeptide(L)'
;MKKVIIPVLAIFAVLFIASCASSGTPEATVKSFLSAVNDKKWDEAKKYATPESESLLEMIKGFSENAPDSTATMKFDVVKDKTKIEGETAEVTVKDDNEMEMAYKLKKIDGKWKVDFTMEALMGDMNVEDVMDDAMKGMEDMGDDITIEGDTSMMDMPK
;
A
#
# COMPACT_ATOMS: atom_id res chain seq x y z
N MET A 1 -42.00 -52.12 -23.58
CA MET A 1 -40.85 -52.20 -22.66
C MET A 1 -39.87 -51.08 -23.04
N LYS A 2 -39.68 -50.12 -22.14
CA LYS A 2 -38.97 -48.86 -22.39
C LYS A 2 -37.50 -49.06 -22.04
N LYS A 3 -36.57 -48.97 -23.00
CA LYS A 3 -35.14 -49.00 -22.72
C LYS A 3 -34.64 -47.56 -22.64
N VAL A 4 -34.42 -47.10 -21.41
CA VAL A 4 -33.82 -45.80 -21.10
C VAL A 4 -32.31 -46.00 -21.13
N ILE A 5 -31.66 -45.41 -22.14
CA ILE A 5 -30.20 -45.36 -22.24
C ILE A 5 -29.79 -44.15 -21.40
N ILE A 6 -29.11 -44.38 -20.27
CA ILE A 6 -28.58 -43.32 -19.41
C ILE A 6 -27.22 -42.93 -19.97
N PRO A 7 -27.03 -41.72 -20.54
CA PRO A 7 -25.69 -41.17 -20.66
C PRO A 7 -25.31 -40.61 -19.29
N VAL A 8 -24.47 -41.37 -18.57
CA VAL A 8 -23.69 -40.87 -17.44
C VAL A 8 -22.63 -39.92 -18.00
N LEU A 9 -23.06 -38.71 -18.37
CA LEU A 9 -22.20 -37.55 -18.55
C LEU A 9 -22.71 -36.44 -17.62
N ALA A 10 -22.84 -36.83 -16.36
CA ALA A 10 -23.16 -35.93 -15.27
C ALA A 10 -21.93 -35.06 -15.00
N ILE A 11 -22.09 -33.76 -15.30
CA ILE A 11 -21.66 -32.67 -14.44
C ILE A 11 -20.14 -32.67 -14.19
N PHE A 12 -19.36 -32.37 -15.22
CA PHE A 12 -18.05 -31.72 -15.03
C PHE A 12 -18.20 -30.26 -15.44
N ALA A 13 -18.10 -29.37 -14.44
CA ALA A 13 -17.93 -27.91 -14.50
C ALA A 13 -18.91 -27.11 -13.61
N VAL A 14 -19.11 -27.52 -12.36
CA VAL A 14 -19.54 -26.58 -11.31
C VAL A 14 -18.67 -26.80 -10.07
N LEU A 15 -17.39 -26.43 -10.17
CA LEU A 15 -16.46 -26.39 -9.03
C LEU A 15 -15.56 -25.13 -9.08
N PHE A 16 -16.13 -23.97 -9.38
CA PHE A 16 -15.46 -22.67 -9.15
C PHE A 16 -16.14 -21.80 -8.08
N ILE A 17 -16.87 -22.42 -7.16
CA ILE A 17 -17.30 -21.77 -5.91
C ILE A 17 -16.46 -22.28 -4.74
N ALA A 18 -15.14 -22.07 -4.86
CA ALA A 18 -14.22 -22.09 -3.74
C ALA A 18 -13.37 -20.82 -3.79
N SER A 19 -13.99 -19.68 -3.54
CA SER A 19 -13.27 -18.50 -3.05
C SER A 19 -13.92 -18.05 -1.75
N CYS A 20 -14.00 -18.98 -0.81
CA CYS A 20 -14.31 -18.65 0.57
C CYS A 20 -13.01 -18.15 1.21
N ALA A 21 -12.87 -16.83 1.32
CA ALA A 21 -12.40 -16.16 2.53
C ALA A 21 -12.35 -14.64 2.29
N SER A 22 -13.27 -13.91 2.93
CA SER A 22 -13.05 -12.55 3.42
C SER A 22 -12.95 -11.38 2.43
N SER A 23 -12.64 -11.55 1.14
CA SER A 23 -12.44 -10.44 0.18
C SER A 23 -13.72 -9.75 -0.32
N GLY A 24 -14.82 -9.80 0.46
CA GLY A 24 -16.10 -9.19 0.09
C GLY A 24 -16.14 -7.68 0.28
N THR A 25 -15.31 -7.16 1.19
CA THR A 25 -15.24 -5.73 1.51
C THR A 25 -13.83 -5.20 1.24
N PRO A 26 -13.69 -3.90 0.95
CA PRO A 26 -12.38 -3.31 0.69
C PRO A 26 -11.45 -3.41 1.91
N GLU A 27 -11.97 -3.25 3.13
CA GLU A 27 -11.20 -3.34 4.38
C GLU A 27 -10.56 -4.71 4.59
N ALA A 28 -11.34 -5.77 4.35
CA ALA A 28 -10.88 -7.13 4.49
C ALA A 28 -9.82 -7.49 3.43
N THR A 29 -9.92 -6.88 2.25
CA THR A 29 -8.94 -7.01 1.18
C THR A 29 -7.62 -6.36 1.57
N VAL A 30 -7.64 -5.13 2.09
CA VAL A 30 -6.43 -4.44 2.59
C VAL A 30 -5.78 -5.21 3.74
N LYS A 31 -6.58 -5.68 4.71
CA LYS A 31 -6.06 -6.48 5.83
C LYS A 31 -5.35 -7.76 5.36
N SER A 32 -5.92 -8.44 4.38
CA SER A 32 -5.33 -9.67 3.82
C SER A 32 -4.05 -9.38 3.04
N PHE A 33 -4.04 -8.29 2.27
CA PHE A 33 -2.87 -7.80 1.55
C PHE A 33 -1.71 -7.48 2.52
N LEU A 34 -1.94 -6.63 3.51
CA LEU A 34 -0.91 -6.22 4.48
C LEU A 34 -0.39 -7.39 5.33
N SER A 35 -1.28 -8.30 5.72
CA SER A 35 -0.86 -9.52 6.43
C SER A 35 0.04 -10.40 5.56
N ALA A 36 -0.27 -10.54 4.28
CA ALA A 36 0.56 -11.32 3.35
C ALA A 36 1.93 -10.67 3.12
N VAL A 37 1.98 -9.34 3.03
CA VAL A 37 3.23 -8.57 2.92
C VAL A 37 4.10 -8.74 4.17
N ASN A 38 3.52 -8.58 5.37
CA ASN A 38 4.21 -8.79 6.64
C ASN A 38 4.78 -10.20 6.79
N ASP A 39 4.04 -11.21 6.33
CA ASP A 39 4.45 -12.62 6.36
C ASP A 39 5.44 -12.97 5.24
N LYS A 40 5.87 -12.00 4.41
CA LYS A 40 6.69 -12.18 3.21
C LYS A 40 6.07 -13.19 2.21
N LYS A 41 4.75 -13.35 2.23
CA LYS A 41 3.97 -14.22 1.32
C LYS A 41 3.61 -13.45 0.05
N TRP A 42 4.60 -13.13 -0.77
CA TRP A 42 4.44 -12.28 -1.95
C TRP A 42 3.39 -12.81 -2.95
N ASP A 43 3.38 -14.12 -3.21
CA ASP A 43 2.39 -14.74 -4.12
C ASP A 43 0.96 -14.63 -3.57
N GLU A 44 0.80 -14.62 -2.25
CA GLU A 44 -0.49 -14.41 -1.60
C GLU A 44 -0.89 -12.93 -1.69
N ALA A 45 0.04 -12.01 -1.46
CA ALA A 45 -0.19 -10.58 -1.60
C ALA A 45 -0.62 -10.19 -3.03
N LYS A 46 -0.04 -10.80 -4.08
CA LYS A 46 -0.45 -10.60 -5.48
C LYS A 46 -1.94 -10.91 -5.70
N LYS A 47 -2.53 -11.86 -4.98
CA LYS A 47 -3.96 -12.19 -5.09
C LYS A 47 -4.87 -11.05 -4.63
N TYR A 48 -4.37 -10.15 -3.79
CA TYR A 48 -5.13 -9.01 -3.27
C TYR A 48 -4.77 -7.69 -3.96
N ALA A 49 -3.78 -7.67 -4.85
CA ALA A 49 -3.35 -6.47 -5.56
C ALA A 49 -3.94 -6.38 -6.98
N THR A 50 -3.94 -5.16 -7.55
CA THR A 50 -4.19 -4.95 -8.99
C THR A 50 -2.99 -5.48 -9.79
N PRO A 51 -3.18 -5.91 -11.05
CA PRO A 51 -2.07 -6.35 -11.91
C PRO A 51 -0.98 -5.27 -12.06
N GLU A 52 -1.39 -4.00 -12.08
CA GLU A 52 -0.51 -2.84 -12.18
C GLU A 52 0.40 -2.67 -10.95
N SER A 53 -0.07 -3.12 -9.78
CA SER A 53 0.67 -3.04 -8.52
C SER A 53 1.72 -4.15 -8.35
N GLU A 54 1.76 -5.16 -9.23
CA GLU A 54 2.71 -6.28 -9.11
C GLU A 54 4.17 -5.83 -9.17
N SER A 55 4.48 -4.85 -10.03
CA SER A 55 5.84 -4.30 -10.16
C SER A 55 6.34 -3.69 -8.85
N LEU A 56 5.47 -2.94 -8.15
CA LEU A 56 5.81 -2.34 -6.87
C LEU A 56 5.93 -3.42 -5.78
N LEU A 57 5.11 -4.47 -5.83
CA LEU A 57 5.25 -5.62 -4.93
C LEU A 57 6.60 -6.33 -5.11
N GLU A 58 7.06 -6.48 -6.36
CA GLU A 58 8.37 -7.08 -6.66
C GLU A 58 9.53 -6.20 -6.17
N MET A 59 9.38 -4.88 -6.26
CA MET A 59 10.32 -3.94 -5.65
C MET A 59 10.37 -4.13 -4.12
N ILE A 60 9.22 -4.16 -3.44
CA ILE A 60 9.14 -4.39 -1.98
C ILE A 60 9.77 -5.73 -1.60
N LYS A 61 9.50 -6.79 -2.37
CA LYS A 61 10.14 -8.10 -2.20
C LYS A 61 11.66 -7.98 -2.26
N GLY A 62 12.20 -7.33 -3.30
CA GLY A 62 13.64 -7.12 -3.45
C GLY A 62 14.25 -6.35 -2.27
N PHE A 63 13.57 -5.32 -1.75
CA PHE A 63 13.99 -4.63 -0.54
C PHE A 63 13.95 -5.54 0.70
N SER A 64 12.89 -6.33 0.86
CA SER A 64 12.72 -7.23 2.01
C SER A 64 13.76 -8.37 2.03
N GLU A 65 14.16 -8.88 0.87
CA GLU A 65 15.20 -9.91 0.73
C GLU A 65 16.61 -9.39 1.08
N ASN A 66 16.85 -8.09 0.89
CA ASN A 66 18.12 -7.45 1.23
C ASN A 66 18.11 -6.80 2.63
N ALA A 67 16.95 -6.72 3.28
CA ALA A 67 16.81 -6.21 4.63
C ALA A 67 17.25 -7.26 5.66
N PRO A 68 17.85 -6.86 6.79
CA PRO A 68 18.13 -7.80 7.87
C PRO A 68 16.82 -8.44 8.36
N ASP A 69 16.87 -9.73 8.74
CA ASP A 69 15.71 -10.51 9.21
C ASP A 69 15.01 -9.93 10.45
N SER A 70 15.64 -8.95 11.12
CA SER A 70 15.02 -8.17 12.20
C SER A 70 13.99 -7.13 11.70
N THR A 71 13.55 -7.22 10.45
CA THR A 71 12.50 -6.36 9.90
C THR A 71 11.21 -6.60 10.69
N ALA A 72 10.85 -5.60 11.51
CA ALA A 72 9.69 -5.67 12.39
C ALA A 72 8.41 -5.83 11.56
N THR A 73 7.57 -6.79 11.96
CA THR A 73 6.19 -6.90 11.47
C THR A 73 5.48 -5.58 11.75
N MET A 74 4.96 -4.92 10.71
CA MET A 74 4.17 -3.70 10.90
C MET A 74 2.84 -4.09 11.54
N LYS A 75 2.51 -3.61 12.74
CA LYS A 75 1.13 -3.76 13.22
C LYS A 75 0.27 -2.68 12.60
N PHE A 76 -0.95 -3.06 12.25
CA PHE A 76 -1.87 -2.19 11.56
C PHE A 76 -3.31 -2.50 11.96
N ASP A 77 -4.13 -1.46 12.04
CA ASP A 77 -5.55 -1.53 12.32
C ASP A 77 -6.34 -0.75 11.27
N VAL A 78 -7.42 -1.34 10.75
CA VAL A 78 -8.26 -0.68 9.75
C VAL A 78 -9.25 0.26 10.43
N VAL A 79 -9.22 1.54 10.06
CA VAL A 79 -10.15 2.56 10.54
C VAL A 79 -11.40 2.53 9.68
N LYS A 80 -12.32 1.61 10.01
CA LYS A 80 -13.54 1.35 9.22
C LYS A 80 -14.39 2.61 8.98
N ASP A 81 -14.50 3.48 9.98
CA ASP A 81 -15.31 4.71 9.89
C ASP A 81 -14.80 5.72 8.85
N LYS A 82 -13.54 5.57 8.41
CA LYS A 82 -12.92 6.39 7.35
C LYS A 82 -12.91 5.72 5.98
N THR A 83 -13.50 4.52 5.85
CA THR A 83 -13.56 3.83 4.56
C THR A 83 -14.56 4.51 3.64
N LYS A 84 -14.10 4.93 2.46
CA LYS A 84 -14.95 5.51 1.41
C LYS A 84 -15.08 4.52 0.26
N ILE A 85 -16.30 4.33 -0.23
CA ILE A 85 -16.57 3.45 -1.38
C ILE A 85 -17.31 4.27 -2.43
N GLU A 86 -16.73 4.35 -3.62
CA GLU A 86 -17.25 5.13 -4.75
C GLU A 86 -17.43 4.20 -5.96
N GLY A 87 -18.55 3.48 -5.98
CA GLY A 87 -18.87 2.55 -7.07
C GLY A 87 -17.89 1.38 -7.16
N GLU A 88 -16.93 1.47 -8.08
CA GLU A 88 -15.91 0.44 -8.33
C GLU A 88 -14.54 0.80 -7.73
N THR A 89 -14.40 1.94 -7.05
CA THR A 89 -13.21 2.30 -6.29
C THR A 89 -13.53 2.39 -4.80
N ALA A 90 -12.51 2.20 -3.97
CA ALA A 90 -12.62 2.41 -2.53
C ALA A 90 -11.30 2.95 -1.97
N GLU A 91 -11.39 3.63 -0.84
CA GLU A 91 -10.27 4.14 -0.06
C GLU A 91 -10.45 3.63 1.37
N VAL A 92 -9.45 2.91 1.88
CA VAL A 92 -9.46 2.32 3.22
C VAL A 92 -8.32 2.93 4.02
N THR A 93 -8.65 3.61 5.11
CA THR A 93 -7.64 4.14 6.03
C THR A 93 -7.17 3.05 6.99
N VAL A 94 -5.85 2.94 7.14
CA VAL A 94 -5.17 2.02 8.04
C VAL A 94 -4.28 2.81 8.98
N LYS A 95 -4.32 2.49 10.27
CA LYS A 95 -3.50 3.12 11.31
C LYS A 95 -2.39 2.17 11.76
N ASP A 96 -1.17 2.65 11.92
CA ASP A 96 -0.05 1.86 12.46
C ASP A 96 0.11 2.00 13.99
N ASP A 97 1.09 1.31 14.59
CA ASP A 97 1.42 1.44 16.03
C ASP A 97 1.82 2.87 16.44
N ASN A 98 2.30 3.72 15.52
CA ASN A 98 2.70 5.11 15.76
C ASN A 98 1.55 6.09 15.59
N GLU A 99 0.32 5.58 15.46
CA GLU A 99 -0.88 6.34 15.15
C GLU A 99 -0.87 7.05 13.80
N MET A 100 0.04 6.69 12.90
CA MET A 100 0.10 7.20 11.54
C MET A 100 -1.00 6.54 10.71
N GLU A 101 -1.83 7.36 10.08
CA GLU A 101 -2.87 6.91 9.17
C GLU A 101 -2.38 6.92 7.72
N MET A 102 -2.62 5.82 7.01
CA MET A 102 -2.32 5.63 5.60
C MET A 102 -3.60 5.24 4.86
N ALA A 103 -3.89 5.91 3.74
CA ALA A 103 -5.01 5.58 2.88
C ALA A 103 -4.58 4.59 1.79
N TYR A 104 -5.28 3.46 1.71
CA TYR A 104 -5.08 2.45 0.67
C TYR A 104 -6.20 2.55 -0.35
N LYS A 105 -5.84 2.80 -1.60
CA LYS A 105 -6.78 2.81 -2.73
C LYS A 105 -7.04 1.38 -3.19
N LEU A 106 -8.28 1.11 -3.58
CA LEU A 106 -8.71 -0.17 -4.12
C LEU A 106 -9.56 0.04 -5.36
N LYS A 107 -9.48 -0.93 -6.26
CA LYS A 107 -10.31 -1.04 -7.45
C LYS A 107 -11.02 -2.38 -7.47
N LYS A 108 -12.26 -2.39 -7.92
CA LYS A 108 -13.05 -3.59 -8.10
C LYS A 108 -12.79 -4.15 -9.48
N ILE A 109 -12.18 -5.34 -9.55
CA ILE A 109 -11.86 -6.06 -10.79
C ILE A 109 -12.59 -7.40 -10.74
N ASP A 110 -13.40 -7.69 -11.76
CA ASP A 110 -14.22 -8.91 -11.84
C ASP A 110 -15.08 -9.16 -10.59
N GLY A 111 -15.62 -8.08 -10.02
CA GLY A 111 -16.45 -8.13 -8.82
C GLY A 111 -15.68 -8.32 -7.51
N LYS A 112 -14.34 -8.35 -7.53
CA LYS A 112 -13.47 -8.49 -6.37
C LYS A 112 -12.68 -7.21 -6.11
N TRP A 113 -12.59 -6.80 -4.86
CA TRP A 113 -11.72 -5.69 -4.46
C TRP A 113 -10.25 -6.09 -4.58
N LYS A 114 -9.44 -5.17 -5.09
CA LYS A 114 -7.99 -5.30 -5.25
C LYS A 114 -7.32 -4.00 -4.82
N VAL A 115 -6.26 -4.10 -4.03
CA VAL A 115 -5.44 -2.97 -3.61
C VAL A 115 -4.71 -2.42 -4.82
N ASP A 116 -4.94 -1.14 -5.10
CA ASP A 116 -4.31 -0.39 -6.18
C ASP A 116 -3.20 0.47 -5.57
N PHE A 117 -1.99 -0.09 -5.49
CA PHE A 117 -0.81 0.58 -4.98
C PHE A 117 0.26 0.59 -6.07
N THR A 118 0.16 1.59 -6.95
CA THR A 118 1.16 1.87 -7.97
C THR A 118 2.01 3.06 -7.53
N MET A 119 3.19 3.23 -8.15
CA MET A 119 4.01 4.40 -7.90
C MET A 119 3.30 5.68 -8.33
N GLU A 120 2.51 5.62 -9.41
CA GLU A 120 1.58 6.67 -9.81
C GLU A 120 0.46 6.91 -8.79
N ALA A 121 -0.07 5.89 -8.11
CA ALA A 121 -1.07 6.09 -7.06
C ALA A 121 -0.45 6.76 -5.82
N LEU A 122 0.80 6.43 -5.49
CA LEU A 122 1.57 7.06 -4.41
C LEU A 122 1.99 8.49 -4.75
N MET A 123 2.39 8.76 -5.99
CA MET A 123 2.78 10.11 -6.44
C MET A 123 1.60 10.99 -6.86
N GLY A 124 0.50 10.39 -7.32
CA GLY A 124 -0.70 11.12 -7.76
C GLY A 124 -1.60 11.56 -6.60
N ASP A 125 -1.38 11.03 -5.39
CA ASP A 125 -2.06 11.44 -4.15
C ASP A 125 -1.19 12.35 -3.27
N MET A 126 0.13 12.39 -3.53
CA MET A 126 0.97 13.47 -3.08
C MET A 126 0.75 14.64 -4.03
N ASN A 127 -0.06 15.61 -3.63
CA ASN A 127 -0.10 16.86 -4.36
C ASN A 127 1.35 17.38 -4.39
N VAL A 128 1.95 17.50 -5.58
CA VAL A 128 3.36 17.88 -5.73
C VAL A 128 3.63 19.24 -5.06
N GLU A 129 2.58 20.06 -4.95
CA GLU A 129 2.52 21.28 -4.16
C GLU A 129 2.74 21.04 -2.65
N ASP A 130 2.09 20.05 -2.03
CA ASP A 130 2.24 19.76 -0.60
C ASP A 130 3.63 19.19 -0.27
N VAL A 131 4.21 18.37 -1.17
CA VAL A 131 5.58 17.85 -1.01
C VAL A 131 6.61 18.96 -1.22
N MET A 132 6.39 19.88 -2.16
CA MET A 132 7.23 21.06 -2.31
C MET A 132 7.09 22.00 -1.11
N ASP A 133 5.88 22.23 -0.59
CA ASP A 133 5.63 23.09 0.57
C ASP A 133 6.27 22.53 1.85
N ASP A 134 6.20 21.22 2.08
CA ASP A 134 6.82 20.59 3.25
C ASP A 134 8.35 20.57 3.13
N ALA A 135 8.88 20.35 1.91
CA ALA A 135 10.30 20.47 1.63
C ALA A 135 10.82 21.92 1.73
N MET A 136 9.99 22.90 1.35
CA MET A 136 10.33 24.34 1.44
C MET A 136 10.30 24.80 2.90
N LYS A 137 9.29 24.39 3.69
CA LYS A 137 9.25 24.64 5.14
C LYS A 137 10.43 24.04 5.89
N GLY A 138 10.83 22.81 5.55
CA GLY A 138 12.03 22.19 6.13
C GLY A 138 13.33 22.92 5.79
N MET A 139 13.38 23.64 4.66
CA MET A 139 14.52 24.46 4.26
C MET A 139 14.52 25.85 4.91
N GLU A 140 13.34 26.41 5.19
CA GLU A 140 13.19 27.68 5.92
C GLU A 140 13.60 27.53 7.39
N ASP A 141 13.30 26.41 8.04
CA ASP A 141 13.65 26.13 9.45
C ASP A 141 15.16 25.89 9.66
N MET A 142 15.90 25.52 8.59
CA MET A 142 17.36 25.44 8.59
C MET A 142 18.06 26.76 8.22
N GLY A 143 17.29 27.76 7.75
CA GLY A 143 17.82 29.07 7.36
C GLY A 143 18.09 30.01 8.54
N ASP A 144 17.50 29.76 9.71
CA ASP A 144 17.53 30.69 10.85
C ASP A 144 18.67 30.40 11.87
N ASP A 145 19.40 29.27 11.73
CA ASP A 145 20.53 28.91 12.63
C ASP A 145 21.93 29.20 12.04
N ILE A 146 22.02 29.73 10.81
CA ILE A 146 23.28 30.27 10.26
C ILE A 146 23.25 31.79 10.38
N THR A 147 23.17 32.29 11.62
CA THR A 147 23.76 33.59 11.92
C THR A 147 25.27 33.39 11.96
N ILE A 148 25.94 33.63 10.83
CA ILE A 148 27.38 33.90 10.84
C ILE A 148 27.53 35.22 11.61
N GLU A 149 27.76 35.13 12.92
CA GLU A 149 28.37 36.20 13.68
C GLU A 149 29.73 36.45 13.03
N GLY A 150 29.77 37.43 12.14
CA GLY A 150 30.98 37.93 11.53
C GLY A 150 31.86 38.55 12.61
N ASP A 151 32.71 37.74 13.22
CA ASP A 151 33.90 38.21 13.92
C ASP A 151 34.84 38.82 12.87
N THR A 152 34.61 40.10 12.57
CA THR A 152 35.59 40.94 11.88
C THR A 152 36.51 41.55 12.93
N SER A 153 37.40 40.76 13.54
CA SER A 153 38.39 41.32 14.47
C SER A 153 39.74 40.63 14.46
N MET A 154 40.40 40.50 13.30
CA MET A 154 41.87 40.32 13.28
C MET A 154 42.50 40.53 11.91
N MET A 155 42.88 41.77 11.58
CA MET A 155 44.04 42.07 10.70
C MET A 155 44.57 43.49 10.99
N ASP A 156 45.20 43.67 12.14
CA ASP A 156 46.18 44.75 12.34
C ASP A 156 47.58 44.13 12.17
N MET A 157 48.21 44.41 11.03
CA MET A 157 49.65 44.16 10.80
C MET A 157 50.42 45.47 11.03
N PRO A 158 51.47 45.48 11.87
CA PRO A 158 52.30 46.66 12.04
C PRO A 158 53.26 46.86 10.84
N LYS A 159 53.55 48.13 10.54
CA LYS A 159 54.66 48.54 9.64
C LYS A 159 56.00 48.49 10.36
#